data_AF-A0A967W2P8-F1
#
_entry.id   AF-A0A967W2P8-F1
#
_cell.length_a   1.000
_cell.length_b   1.000
_cell.length_c   1.000
_cell.angle_alpha   90.00
_cell.angle_beta   90.00
_cell.angle_gamma   90.00
#
_symmetry.space_group_name_H-M   'P 1'
#
loop_
_entity.id
_entity.type
_entity.pdbx_description
1 polymer ?
#
loop_
_entity_poly.entity_id
_entity_poly.type
_entity_poly.pdbx_seq_one_letter_code
_entity_poly.pdbx_strand_id
1 'polypeptide(L)' 'MKVQSYSKGQWIEDGKETNLVSAVTGDPVAQLVEADLDYKGMCEYARQKAGPQLRSMSIHERAFKIKFLA' A
#
# COMPACT_ATOMS: atom_id res chain seq x y z
N MET A 1 7.34 -10.56 11.59
CA MET A 1 6.97 -10.12 10.23
C MET A 1 7.04 -8.60 10.20
N LYS A 2 7.63 -8.00 9.15
CA LYS A 2 7.64 -6.54 8.97
C LYS A 2 6.47 -6.11 8.10
N VAL A 3 5.71 -5.13 8.54
CA VAL A 3 4.62 -4.51 7.79
C VAL A 3 5.17 -3.24 7.15
N GLN A 4 5.29 -3.28 5.83
CA GLN A 4 5.89 -2.24 5.01
C GLN A 4 4.82 -1.39 4.32
N SER A 5 5.16 -0.14 4.00
CA SER A 5 4.33 0.71 3.14
C SER A 5 4.63 0.44 1.66
N TYR A 6 3.61 0.37 0.81
CA TYR A 6 3.79 0.30 -0.65
C TYR A 6 3.55 1.67 -1.28
N SER A 7 4.57 2.25 -1.90
CA SER A 7 4.57 3.61 -2.42
C SER A 7 5.21 3.68 -3.80
N LYS A 8 4.64 4.46 -4.71
CA LYS A 8 5.18 4.71 -6.07
C LYS A 8 5.59 3.44 -6.85
N GLY A 9 4.93 2.31 -6.60
CA GLY A 9 5.20 1.03 -7.28
C GLY A 9 6.26 0.13 -6.61
N GLN A 10 6.62 0.40 -5.36
CA GLN A 10 7.65 -0.36 -4.63
C GLN A 10 7.32 -0.46 -3.13
N TRP A 11 7.81 -1.53 -2.49
CA TRP A 11 7.77 -1.66 -1.03
C TRP A 11 8.86 -0.80 -0.40
N ILE A 12 8.52 -0.10 0.67
CA ILE A 12 9.45 0.75 1.42
C ILE A 12 9.88 -0.01 2.67
N GLU A 13 11.17 -0.34 2.73
CA GLU A 13 11.73 -1.18 3.80
C GLU A 13 12.37 -0.36 4.92
N ASP A 14 12.75 0.89 4.63
CA ASP A 14 13.42 1.79 5.56
C ASP A 14 12.42 2.58 6.40
N GLY A 15 12.70 2.68 7.70
CA GLY A 15 11.87 3.41 8.65
C GLY A 15 12.16 2.99 10.09
N LYS A 16 11.52 3.66 11.03
CA LYS A 16 11.56 3.24 12.44
C LYS A 16 10.68 2.02 12.63
N GLU A 17 11.17 1.00 13.35
CA GLU A 17 10.39 -0.19 13.63
C GLU A 17 9.66 -0.08 14.96
N THR A 18 8.34 -0.27 14.93
CA THR A 18 7.48 -0.24 16.13
C THR A 18 6.67 -1.54 16.23
N ASN A 19 6.58 -2.12 17.43
CA ASN A 19 5.84 -3.36 17.64
C ASN A 19 4.33 -3.14 17.46
N LEU A 20 3.70 -3.98 16.65
CA LEU A 20 2.26 -4.16 16.62
C LEU A 20 1.88 -5.26 17.60
N VAL A 21 0.99 -4.96 18.53
CA VAL A 21 0.58 -5.86 19.61
C VAL A 21 -0.86 -6.34 19.43
N SER A 22 -1.13 -7.56 19.85
CA SER A 22 -2.47 -8.12 19.94
C SER A 22 -3.33 -7.30 20.90
N ALA A 23 -4.50 -6.84 20.45
CA ALA A 23 -5.44 -6.11 21.28
C ALA A 23 -6.10 -6.98 22.38
N VAL A 24 -5.98 -8.31 22.28
CA VAL A 24 -6.57 -9.27 23.24
C VAL A 24 -5.55 -9.71 24.28
N THR A 25 -4.34 -10.06 23.85
CA THR A 25 -3.32 -10.67 24.73
C THR A 25 -2.16 -9.73 25.07
N GLY A 26 -1.96 -8.66 24.30
CA GLY A 26 -0.81 -7.76 24.43
C GLY A 26 0.48 -8.29 23.79
N ASP A 27 0.49 -9.51 23.26
CA ASP A 27 1.68 -10.11 22.66
C ASP A 27 2.05 -9.43 21.33
N PRO A 28 3.34 -9.27 21.00
CA PRO A 28 3.76 -8.79 19.69
C PRO A 28 3.34 -9.74 18.56
N VAL A 29 2.68 -9.21 17.53
CA VAL A 29 2.24 -9.98 16.34
C VAL A 29 3.04 -9.63 15.09
N ALA A 30 3.56 -8.41 14.99
CA ALA A 30 4.36 -7.92 13.88
C ALA A 30 5.14 -6.65 14.25
N GLN A 31 5.94 -6.15 13.33
CA GLN A 31 6.62 -4.85 13.43
C GLN A 31 6.19 -3.96 12.28
N LEU A 32 5.70 -2.76 12.57
CA LEU A 32 5.41 -1.73 11.57
C LEU A 32 6.72 -1.01 11.22
N VAL A 33 6.99 -0.85 9.92
CA VAL A 33 8.02 0.06 9.43
C VAL A 33 7.39 1.44 9.21
N GLU A 34 7.66 2.36 10.13
CA GLU A 34 7.28 3.77 10.03
C GLU A 34 8.22 4.49 9.06
N ALA A 35 7.91 4.36 7.77
CA ALA A 35 8.65 4.99 6.68
C ALA A 35 8.34 6.50 6.58
N ASP A 36 9.35 7.29 6.22
CA ASP A 36 9.15 8.68 5.81
C ASP A 36 8.67 8.73 4.35
N LEU A 37 7.38 9.02 4.16
CA LEU A 37 6.72 8.92 2.86
C LEU A 37 6.57 10.29 2.19
N ASP A 38 7.06 10.39 0.96
CA ASP A 38 6.77 11.51 0.05
C ASP A 38 5.32 11.46 -0.46
N TYR A 39 4.39 11.96 0.36
CA TYR A 39 2.96 11.96 0.06
C TYR A 39 2.61 12.71 -1.23
N LYS A 40 3.32 13.81 -1.51
CA LYS A 40 3.10 14.59 -2.73
C LYS A 40 3.46 13.76 -3.96
N GLY A 41 4.64 13.15 -3.98
CA GLY A 41 5.07 12.28 -5.07
C GLY A 41 4.21 11.03 -5.22
N MET A 42 3.65 10.49 -4.13
CA MET A 42 2.66 9.41 -4.18
C MET A 42 1.40 9.83 -4.95
N CYS A 43 0.85 11.00 -4.62
CA CYS A 43 -0.31 11.54 -5.32
C CYS A 43 -0.01 11.82 -6.80
N GLU A 44 1.16 12.37 -7.11
CA GLU A 44 1.59 12.62 -8.49
C GLU A 44 1.72 11.31 -9.27
N TYR A 45 2.39 10.30 -8.71
CA TYR A 45 2.50 8.97 -9.30
C TYR A 45 1.13 8.33 -9.57
N ALA A 46 0.23 8.40 -8.59
CA ALA A 46 -1.12 7.86 -8.74
C ALA A 46 -1.89 8.53 -9.89
N ARG A 47 -1.81 9.87 -10.01
CA ARG A 47 -2.53 10.62 -11.06
C ARG A 47 -1.91 10.46 -12.44
N GLN A 48 -0.57 10.47 -12.52
CA GLN A 48 0.17 10.53 -13.79
C GLN A 48 0.50 9.15 -14.36
N LYS A 49 0.74 8.13 -13.53
CA LYS A 49 1.06 6.77 -14.00
C LYS A 49 -0.10 5.80 -13.85
N ALA A 50 -0.64 5.65 -12.64
CA ALA A 50 -1.68 4.65 -12.39
C ALA A 50 -3.04 5.05 -13.01
N GLY A 51 -3.40 6.34 -12.92
CA GLY A 51 -4.65 6.88 -13.43
C GLY A 51 -4.89 6.61 -14.93
N PRO A 52 -3.94 6.93 -15.83
CA PRO A 52 -4.07 6.61 -17.25
C PRO A 52 -4.25 5.11 -17.53
N GLN A 53 -3.52 4.23 -16.84
CA GLN A 53 -3.67 2.78 -17.01
C GLN A 53 -5.06 2.28 -16.62
N LEU A 54 -5.65 2.82 -15.53
CA LEU A 54 -7.02 2.44 -15.14
C LEU A 54 -8.07 3.02 -16.10
N ARG A 55 -7.84 4.22 -16.66
CA ARG A 55 -8.75 4.87 -17.61
C ARG A 55 -8.70 4.27 -19.01
N SER A 56 -7.59 3.64 -19.39
CA SER A 56 -7.52 2.88 -20.66
C SER A 56 -8.34 1.59 -20.63
N MET A 57 -8.73 1.12 -19.44
CA MET A 57 -9.62 -0.03 -19.29
C MET A 57 -11.09 0.37 -19.46
N SER A 58 -11.89 -0.53 -20.00
CA SER A 58 -13.35 -0.48 -19.97
C SER A 58 -13.90 -0.67 -18.54
N ILE A 59 -15.19 -0.35 -18.36
CA ILE A 59 -15.88 -0.57 -17.09
C ILE A 59 -15.89 -2.07 -16.72
N HIS A 60 -16.09 -2.95 -17.70
CA HIS A 60 -16.11 -4.40 -17.47
C HIS A 60 -14.74 -4.94 -17.04
N GLU A 61 -13.64 -4.51 -17.67
CA GLU A 61 -12.29 -4.94 -17.27
C GLU A 61 -11.96 -4.52 -15.83
N ARG A 62 -12.33 -3.30 -15.44
CA ARG A 62 -12.19 -2.86 -14.04
C ARG A 62 -13.07 -3.66 -13.10
N ALA A 63 -14.32 -3.95 -13.47
CA ALA A 63 -15.22 -4.78 -12.67
C ALA A 63 -14.67 -6.21 -12.49
N PHE A 64 -14.09 -6.81 -13.54
CA PHE A 64 -13.43 -8.12 -13.43
C PHE A 64 -12.23 -8.10 -12.51
N LYS A 65 -11.38 -7.06 -12.56
CA LYS A 65 -10.25 -6.93 -11.61
C LYS A 65 -10.71 -6.88 -10.16
N ILE A 66 -11.81 -6.16 -9.88
CA ILE A 66 -12.42 -6.14 -8.54
C ILE A 66 -12.97 -7.53 -8.18
N LYS A 67 -13.65 -8.19 -9.12
CA LYS A 67 -14.20 -9.54 -8.92
C LYS A 67 -13.14 -10.59 -8.60
N PHE A 68 -11.91 -10.47 -9.13
CA PHE A 68 -10.82 -11.41 -8.84
C PHE A 68 -10.03 -11.06 -7.58
N LEU A 69 -10.22 -9.86 -7.02
CA LEU A 69 -9.60 -9.45 -5.76
C LEU A 69 -10.39 -9.92 -4.54
N ALA A 70 -11.72 -9.97 -4.64
CA ALA A 70 -12.66 -10.38 -3.59
C ALA A 70 -13.09 -11.84 -3.76
#